data_AF-H2C1B5-F1
#
_entry.id   AF-H2C1B5-F1
#
_cell.length_a   1.000
_cell.length_b   1.000
_cell.length_c   1.000
_cell.angle_alpha   90.00
_cell.angle_beta   90.00
_cell.angle_gamma   90.00
#
_symmetry.space_group_name_H-M   'P 1'
#
loop_
_entity.id
_entity.type
_entity.pdbx_description
1 polymer ?
#
loop_
_entity_poly.entity_id
_entity_poly.type
_entity_poly.pdbx_seq_one_letter_code
_entity_poly.pdbx_strand_id
1 'polypeptide(L)'
;MRDELEEVNVLTSHYADKAISDTYSVLKGWRRAEKGRASLRKPRLKKVYVRVKSTLRKVDGENVRITVKPHQYLTLSWSHTWFSPRVKGLELGEPVIKEDKVHLPFRYRLPHLLLLHTIFLYHNCSSVSYNFVHRL
;
A
#
# COMPACT_ATOMS: atom_id res chain seq x y z
N MET A 1 16.31 -16.81 5.27
CA MET A 1 15.95 -15.47 4.73
C MET A 1 14.76 -14.84 5.45
N ARG A 2 13.56 -15.46 5.52
CA ARG A 2 12.43 -14.84 6.25
C ARG A 2 12.72 -14.72 7.75
N ASP A 3 13.22 -15.80 8.35
CA ASP A 3 13.53 -15.88 9.78
C ASP A 3 14.68 -14.93 10.17
N GLU A 4 15.71 -14.82 9.33
CA GLU A 4 16.82 -13.84 9.48
C GLU A 4 16.34 -12.38 9.43
N LEU A 5 15.30 -12.07 8.64
CA LEU A 5 14.72 -10.72 8.54
C LEU A 5 13.80 -10.40 9.73
N GLU A 6 13.18 -11.41 10.33
CA GLU A 6 12.37 -11.26 11.56
C GLU A 6 13.26 -11.01 12.78
N GLU A 7 14.48 -11.54 12.81
CA GLU A 7 15.43 -11.36 13.91
C GLU A 7 15.98 -9.93 14.00
N VAL A 8 16.17 -9.25 12.86
CA VAL A 8 16.74 -7.89 12.79
C VAL A 8 15.68 -6.80 12.94
N ASN A 9 14.40 -7.10 12.67
CA ASN A 9 13.38 -6.08 12.51
C ASN A 9 12.29 -6.17 13.59
N VAL A 10 12.17 -5.11 14.41
CA VAL A 10 11.13 -4.96 15.45
C VAL A 10 9.72 -4.77 14.84
N LEU A 11 9.55 -4.80 13.51
CA LEU A 11 8.27 -4.70 12.81
C LEU A 11 7.61 -6.07 12.61
N THR A 12 6.30 -6.08 12.37
CA THR A 12 5.56 -7.33 12.14
C THR A 12 6.07 -8.08 10.90
N SER A 13 6.10 -9.42 10.95
CA SER A 13 6.50 -10.35 9.87
C SER A 13 5.93 -10.04 8.48
N HIS A 14 4.74 -9.44 8.41
CA HIS A 14 4.10 -9.07 7.15
C HIS A 14 4.86 -7.99 6.34
N TYR A 15 5.70 -7.17 6.99
CA TYR A 15 6.55 -6.19 6.32
C TYR A 15 7.69 -6.90 5.56
N ALA A 16 8.27 -7.93 6.16
CA ALA A 16 9.31 -8.75 5.54
C ALA A 16 8.77 -9.47 4.30
N ASP A 17 7.59 -10.08 4.38
CA ASP A 17 6.93 -10.73 3.23
C ASP A 17 6.77 -9.80 2.03
N LYS A 18 6.37 -8.55 2.29
CA LYS A 18 6.17 -7.57 1.23
C LYS A 18 7.50 -7.16 0.60
N ALA A 19 8.52 -6.93 1.41
CA ALA A 19 9.87 -6.61 0.94
C ALA A 19 10.44 -7.73 0.07
N ILE A 20 10.25 -8.99 0.47
CA ILE A 20 10.63 -10.17 -0.33
C ILE A 20 9.87 -10.17 -1.68
N SER A 21 8.55 -10.00 -1.65
CA SER A 21 7.72 -9.97 -2.86
C SER A 21 8.10 -8.86 -3.84
N ASP A 22 8.38 -7.66 -3.33
CA ASP A 22 8.81 -6.52 -4.14
C ASP A 22 10.21 -6.77 -4.75
N THR A 23 11.12 -7.37 -3.98
CA THR A 23 12.46 -7.77 -4.46
C THR A 23 12.37 -8.78 -5.61
N TYR A 24 11.55 -9.82 -5.49
CA TYR A 24 11.32 -10.77 -6.58
C TYR A 24 10.73 -10.10 -7.83
N SER A 25 9.82 -9.15 -7.65
CA SER A 25 9.22 -8.40 -8.77
C SER A 25 10.27 -7.59 -9.53
N VAL A 26 11.18 -6.94 -8.79
CA VAL A 26 12.32 -6.20 -9.34
C VAL A 26 13.26 -7.13 -10.12
N LEU A 27 13.63 -8.27 -9.54
CA LEU A 27 14.49 -9.28 -10.19
C LEU A 27 13.85 -9.85 -11.46
N LYS A 28 12.55 -10.10 -11.45
CA LYS A 28 11.78 -10.55 -12.63
C LYS A 28 11.76 -9.50 -13.74
N GLY A 29 11.68 -8.22 -13.38
CA GLY A 29 11.84 -7.10 -14.32
C GLY A 29 13.24 -7.06 -14.92
N TRP A 30 14.26 -7.22 -14.09
CA TRP A 30 15.67 -7.25 -14.51
C TRP A 30 15.98 -8.37 -15.50
N ARG A 31 15.46 -9.58 -15.26
CA ARG A 31 15.59 -10.71 -16.19
C ARG A 31 14.99 -10.42 -17.57
N ARG A 32 13.95 -9.56 -17.65
CA ARG A 32 13.40 -9.12 -18.95
C ARG A 32 14.31 -8.10 -19.62
N ALA A 33 14.95 -7.22 -18.85
CA ALA A 33 15.93 -6.28 -19.37
C ALA A 33 17.18 -6.97 -19.92
N GLU A 34 17.68 -7.99 -19.21
CA GLU A 34 18.80 -8.84 -19.67
C GLU A 34 18.49 -9.53 -21.00
N LYS A 35 17.24 -9.94 -21.22
CA LYS A 35 16.76 -10.51 -22.49
C LYS A 35 16.47 -9.47 -23.59
N GLY A 36 16.89 -8.22 -23.42
CA GLY A 36 16.68 -7.14 -24.38
C GLY A 36 15.22 -6.65 -24.50
N ARG A 37 14.32 -7.08 -23.61
CA ARG A 37 12.88 -6.71 -23.65
C ARG A 37 12.55 -5.46 -22.81
N ALA A 38 13.54 -4.89 -22.13
CA ALA A 38 13.41 -3.68 -21.31
C ALA A 38 14.78 -3.01 -21.14
N SER A 39 14.82 -1.77 -20.65
CA SER A 39 16.08 -1.04 -20.43
C SER A 39 16.97 -1.74 -19.38
N LEU A 40 18.26 -1.94 -19.69
CA LEU A 40 19.31 -2.50 -18.82
C LEU A 40 19.72 -1.60 -17.64
N ARG A 41 18.83 -0.74 -17.16
CA ARG A 41 19.13 0.18 -16.05
C ARG A 41 19.03 -0.56 -14.72
N LYS A 42 20.15 -0.73 -14.01
CA LYS A 42 20.21 -1.42 -12.69
C LYS A 42 19.06 -0.94 -11.80
N PRO A 43 18.19 -1.82 -11.29
CA PRO A 43 17.07 -1.41 -10.49
C PRO A 43 17.59 -0.81 -9.20
N ARG A 44 17.04 0.35 -8.83
CA ARG A 44 17.33 1.02 -7.58
C ARG A 44 16.03 1.18 -6.83
N LEU A 45 15.97 0.68 -5.60
CA LEU A 45 14.89 0.99 -4.68
C LEU A 45 15.09 2.44 -4.23
N LYS A 46 14.29 3.36 -4.77
CA LYS A 46 14.44 4.80 -4.50
C LYS A 46 13.67 5.28 -3.26
N LYS A 47 12.63 4.55 -2.85
CA LYS A 47 11.74 4.94 -1.74
C LYS A 47 11.26 3.70 -1.01
N VAL A 48 11.36 3.71 0.32
CA VAL A 48 10.75 2.69 1.16
C VAL A 48 9.26 2.99 1.25
N TYR A 49 8.45 2.02 0.85
CA TYR A 49 7.00 2.08 1.03
C TYR A 49 6.49 0.69 1.38
N VAL A 50 5.39 0.65 2.12
CA VAL A 50 4.76 -0.61 2.51
C VAL A 50 3.27 -0.51 2.24
N ARG A 51 2.76 -1.49 1.49
CA ARG A 51 1.34 -1.64 1.25
C ARG A 51 0.71 -2.53 2.33
N VAL A 52 -0.25 -1.98 3.06
CA VAL A 52 -0.95 -2.63 4.17
C VAL A 52 -2.10 -3.48 3.61
N LYS A 53 -2.05 -4.78 3.90
CA LYS A 53 -3.10 -5.74 3.50
C LYS A 53 -4.45 -5.37 4.15
N SER A 54 -5.55 -5.73 3.49
CA SER A 54 -6.90 -5.56 4.04
C SER A 54 -7.10 -6.23 5.39
N THR A 55 -6.45 -7.36 5.66
CA THR A 55 -6.53 -8.08 6.93
C THR A 55 -5.89 -7.33 8.11
N LEU A 56 -4.99 -6.39 7.85
CA LEU A 56 -4.24 -5.64 8.85
C LEU A 56 -4.79 -4.24 9.08
N ARG A 57 -5.97 -3.96 8.51
CA ARG A 57 -6.70 -2.72 8.74
C ARG A 57 -8.13 -3.01 9.19
N LYS A 58 -8.67 -2.13 10.01
CA LYS A 58 -10.10 -2.07 10.32
C LYS A 58 -10.59 -0.67 9.96
N VAL A 59 -11.64 -0.60 9.16
CA VAL A 59 -12.28 0.66 8.76
C VAL A 59 -13.57 0.81 9.56
N ASP A 60 -13.75 1.99 10.15
CA ASP A 60 -14.93 2.36 10.92
C ASP A 60 -15.37 3.76 10.52
N GLY A 61 -16.38 3.83 9.65
CA GLY A 61 -16.82 5.08 9.03
C GLY A 61 -15.68 5.82 8.32
N GLU A 62 -15.30 6.97 8.89
CA GLU A 62 -14.25 7.86 8.37
C GLU A 62 -12.89 7.68 9.08
N ASN A 63 -12.73 6.57 9.79
CA ASN A 63 -11.49 6.20 10.50
C ASN A 63 -10.94 4.89 9.97
N VAL A 64 -9.61 4.78 9.90
CA VAL A 64 -8.90 3.51 9.68
C VAL A 64 -7.91 3.25 10.80
N ARG A 65 -7.99 2.05 11.36
CA ARG A 65 -6.99 1.51 12.28
C ARG A 65 -6.09 0.55 11.52
N ILE A 66 -4.80 0.83 11.48
CA ILE A 66 -3.77 0.02 10.83
C ILE A 66 -2.88 -0.63 11.89
N THR A 67 -2.68 -1.94 11.81
CA THR A 67 -1.77 -2.66 12.71
C THR A 67 -0.33 -2.55 12.18
N VAL A 68 0.54 -1.85 12.91
CA VAL A 68 1.96 -1.69 12.53
C VAL A 68 2.82 -2.75 13.23
N LYS A 69 2.57 -2.98 14.52
CA LYS A 69 3.14 -4.08 15.30
C LYS A 69 2.01 -4.83 16.02
N PRO A 70 2.20 -6.07 16.46
CA PRO A 70 1.27 -6.69 17.39
C PRO A 70 0.99 -5.73 18.55
N HIS A 71 -0.28 -5.42 18.80
CA HIS A 71 -0.73 -4.47 19.83
C HIS A 71 -0.35 -2.99 19.62
N GLN A 72 0.29 -2.64 18.49
CA GLN A 72 0.58 -1.25 18.13
C GLN A 72 -0.22 -0.84 16.90
N TYR A 73 -1.10 0.14 17.08
CA TYR A 73 -2.04 0.59 16.06
C TYR A 73 -1.78 2.05 15.67
N LEU A 74 -1.85 2.32 14.37
CA LEU A 74 -1.93 3.65 13.81
C LEU A 74 -3.39 3.93 13.45
N THR A 75 -4.01 4.91 14.10
CA THR A 75 -5.37 5.33 13.79
C THR A 75 -5.33 6.63 12.99
N LEU A 76 -5.95 6.64 11.82
CA LEU A 76 -6.06 7.81 10.95
C LEU A 76 -7.53 8.13 10.73
N SER A 77 -7.90 9.40 10.93
CA SER A 77 -9.23 9.94 10.64
C SER A 77 -9.18 10.85 9.43
N TRP A 78 -10.16 10.75 8.54
CA TRP A 78 -10.32 11.68 7.41
C TRP A 78 -11.57 12.55 7.50
N SER A 79 -12.31 12.52 8.62
CA SER A 79 -13.62 13.17 8.73
C SER A 79 -13.60 14.68 8.47
N HIS A 80 -12.59 15.38 8.96
CA HIS A 80 -12.45 16.84 8.82
C HIS A 80 -11.56 17.26 7.65
N THR A 81 -11.33 16.37 6.68
CA THR A 81 -10.52 16.70 5.52
C THR A 81 -11.35 17.19 4.34
N TRP A 82 -10.78 18.09 3.55
CA TRP A 82 -11.45 18.70 2.38
C TRP A 82 -11.98 17.67 1.36
N PHE A 83 -11.45 16.44 1.39
CA PHE A 83 -11.86 15.36 0.49
C PHE A 83 -12.83 14.35 1.12
N SER A 84 -13.15 14.45 2.42
CA SER A 84 -14.13 13.58 3.08
C SER A 84 -15.45 13.48 2.28
N PRO A 85 -16.04 14.60 1.80
CA PRO A 85 -17.25 14.55 0.99
C PRO A 85 -17.08 13.82 -0.35
N ARG A 86 -15.85 13.79 -0.90
CA ARG A 86 -15.53 13.16 -2.20
C ARG A 86 -15.34 11.65 -2.09
N VAL A 87 -14.94 11.17 -0.91
CA VAL A 87 -14.70 9.74 -0.66
C VAL A 87 -15.89 9.07 0.03
N LYS A 88 -16.93 9.84 0.38
CA LYS A 88 -18.17 9.33 0.94
C LYS A 88 -18.80 8.31 -0.01
N GLY A 89 -18.99 7.08 0.47
CA GLY A 89 -19.52 5.96 -0.31
C GLY A 89 -18.47 5.17 -1.12
N LEU A 90 -17.19 5.56 -1.07
CA LEU A 90 -16.09 4.76 -1.64
C LEU A 90 -15.55 3.76 -0.63
N GLU A 91 -15.00 2.67 -1.13
CA GLU A 91 -14.30 1.67 -0.32
C GLU A 91 -12.82 2.04 -0.18
N LEU A 92 -12.31 1.99 1.05
CA LEU A 92 -10.88 2.15 1.29
C LEU A 92 -10.13 0.90 0.79
N GLY A 93 -9.27 1.11 -0.21
CA GLY A 93 -8.32 0.12 -0.70
C GLY A 93 -7.15 -0.11 0.26
N GLU A 94 -6.08 -0.73 -0.22
CA GLU A 94 -4.89 -1.02 0.60
C GLU A 94 -4.01 0.21 0.85
N PRO A 95 -3.92 0.71 2.10
CA PRO A 95 -3.09 1.86 2.44
C PRO A 95 -1.64 1.63 2.07
N VAL A 96 -0.93 2.69 1.69
CA VAL A 96 0.51 2.65 1.44
C VAL A 96 1.22 3.60 2.40
N ILE A 97 1.91 3.02 3.38
CA ILE A 97 2.75 3.76 4.33
C ILE A 97 4.09 4.06 3.66
N LYS A 98 4.51 5.31 3.71
CA LYS A 98 5.87 5.77 3.40
C LYS A 98 6.48 6.36 4.66
N GLU A 99 7.77 6.67 4.60
CA GLU A 99 8.52 7.25 5.71
C GLU A 99 7.84 8.50 6.32
N ASP A 100 7.28 9.37 5.48
CA ASP A 100 6.74 10.68 5.88
C ASP A 100 5.21 10.80 5.72
N LYS A 101 4.56 9.81 5.08
CA LYS A 101 3.17 9.94 4.67
C LYS A 101 2.44 8.61 4.54
N VAL A 102 1.13 8.61 4.76
CA VAL A 102 0.26 7.46 4.49
C VAL A 102 -0.68 7.79 3.32
N HIS A 103 -0.61 6.99 2.27
CA HIS A 103 -1.56 7.08 1.17
C HIS A 103 -2.77 6.21 1.43
N LEU A 104 -3.96 6.79 1.35
CA LEU A 104 -5.23 6.10 1.44
C LEU A 104 -5.86 6.05 0.04
N PRO A 105 -5.78 4.92 -0.68
CA PRO A 105 -6.43 4.79 -1.96
C PRO A 105 -7.91 4.47 -1.76
N PHE A 106 -8.80 5.20 -2.42
CA PHE A 106 -10.24 4.93 -2.41
C PHE A 106 -10.69 4.39 -3.76
N ARG A 107 -11.60 3.43 -3.75
CA ARG A 107 -12.12 2.77 -4.96
C ARG A 107 -13.64 2.71 -4.90
N TYR A 108 -14.28 2.78 -6.06
CA TYR A 108 -15.71 2.49 -6.14
C TYR A 108 -15.94 1.03 -5.76
N ARG A 109 -16.98 0.78 -4.96
CA ARG A 109 -17.46 -0.57 -4.70
C ARG A 109 -18.04 -1.11 -6.01
N LEU A 110 -17.23 -1.86 -6.76
CA LEU A 110 -17.71 -2.54 -7.95
C LEU A 110 -18.55 -3.76 -7.51
N PRO A 111 -19.76 -3.96 -8.05
CA PRO A 111 -20.43 -5.24 -7.90
C PRO A 111 -19.55 -6.33 -8.54
N HIS A 112 -19.46 -7.49 -7.89
CA HIS A 112 -18.68 -8.65 -8.35
C HIS A 112 -19.04 -9.14 -9.77
N LEU A 113 -20.12 -8.64 -10.37
CA LEU A 113 -20.68 -9.05 -11.66
C LEU A 113 -19.99 -8.50 -12.92
N LEU A 114 -18.98 -7.63 -12.80
CA LEU A 114 -18.26 -7.09 -13.97
C LEU A 114 -16.84 -7.64 -14.06
N LEU A 115 -16.76 -8.96 -14.25
CA LEU A 115 -15.52 -9.75 -14.15
C LEU A 115 -14.58 -9.65 -15.37
N LEU A 116 -14.94 -8.98 -16.47
CA LEU A 116 -14.08 -8.97 -17.67
C LEU A 116 -13.87 -7.60 -18.36
N HIS A 117 -14.57 -6.53 -17.98
CA HIS A 117 -14.47 -5.24 -18.69
C HIS A 117 -13.58 -4.17 -18.01
N THR A 118 -12.95 -4.50 -16.88
CA THR A 118 -12.38 -3.50 -15.95
C THR A 118 -10.87 -3.33 -16.02
N ILE A 119 -10.14 -4.05 -16.88
CA ILE A 119 -8.69 -3.87 -17.01
C ILE A 119 -8.34 -2.56 -17.77
N PHE A 120 -9.26 -2.01 -18.59
CA PHE A 120 -8.95 -0.89 -19.48
C PHE A 120 -9.29 0.53 -18.96
N LEU A 121 -10.12 0.70 -17.92
CA LEU A 121 -10.64 2.03 -17.54
C LEU A 121 -10.15 2.63 -16.20
N TYR A 122 -9.23 1.98 -15.49
CA TYR A 122 -8.76 2.48 -14.18
C TYR A 122 -7.43 3.24 -14.26
N HIS A 123 -7.35 4.26 -15.11
CA HIS A 123 -6.27 5.26 -15.03
C HIS A 123 -6.63 6.51 -14.21
N ASN A 124 -7.84 6.57 -13.63
CA ASN A 124 -8.29 7.64 -12.73
C ASN A 124 -8.80 7.06 -11.40
N CYS A 125 -7.89 6.53 -10.59
CA CYS A 125 -8.17 6.17 -9.21
C CYS A 125 -7.71 7.33 -8.33
N SER A 126 -8.65 8.08 -7.76
CA SER A 126 -8.36 9.17 -6.82
C SER A 126 -7.55 8.64 -5.64
N SER A 127 -6.27 8.99 -5.59
CA SER A 127 -5.35 8.62 -4.52
C SER A 127 -5.00 9.86 -3.71
N VAL A 128 -5.11 9.78 -2.38
CA VAL A 128 -4.85 10.91 -1.49
C VAL A 128 -3.75 10.54 -0.50
N SER A 129 -2.90 11.53 -0.20
CA SER A 129 -1.69 11.38 0.61
C SER A 129 -1.83 12.19 1.89
N TYR A 130 -1.69 11.55 3.06
CA TYR A 130 -1.62 12.22 4.35
C TYR A 130 -0.18 12.42 4.78
N ASN A 131 0.26 13.66 5.01
CA ASN A 131 1.54 13.93 5.67
C ASN A 131 1.43 13.62 7.16
N PHE A 132 2.50 13.07 7.75
CA PHE A 132 2.63 12.88 9.18
C PHE A 132 2.56 14.23 9.92
N VAL A 133 1.59 14.42 10.81
CA VAL A 133 1.59 15.53 11.79
C VAL A 133 1.91 15.05 13.21
N HIS A 134 1.89 13.74 13.49
CA HIS A 134 2.30 13.21 14.79
C HIS A 134 3.58 12.40 14.69
N ARG A 135 4.68 13.03 15.10
CA ARG A 135 6.00 12.45 15.38
C ARG A 135 5.83 11.13 16.16
N LEU A 136 6.19 10.00 15.52
CA LEU A 136 6.50 8.75 16.21
C LEU A 136 7.92 8.83 16.79
#